data_AF-A0A939U5N4-F1
#
_entry.id   AF-A0A939U5N4-F1
#
_cell.length_a   1.000
_cell.length_b   1.000
_cell.length_c   1.000
_cell.angle_alpha   90.00
_cell.angle_beta   90.00
_cell.angle_gamma   90.00
#
_symmetry.space_group_name_H-M   'P 1'
#
loop_
_entity.id
_entity.type
_entity.pdbx_description
1 polymer ?
#
loop_
_entity_poly.entity_id
_entity_poly.type
_entity_poly.pdbx_seq_one_letter_code
_entity_poly.pdbx_strand_id
1 'polypeptide(L)'
;VVTKGLSRRKVFLSKMITVLGSWTVMFALYFGVTYGYTAYFWGEDKVEGIFFGAFAYWLLGVFVLTALLMCSAAANSGGQVLMGTGIVFLVMFFLNYIPKLQKFLPLRLMNGLQVSTGALQTGDFTAAIIFAGVSTVVFGIAGTLMFDRKML
;
A
#
# COMPACT_ATOMS: atom_id res chain seq x y z
N VAL A 1 -5.31 -21.90 17.88
CA VAL A 1 -6.31 -21.88 18.97
C VAL A 1 -6.62 -20.44 19.33
N VAL A 2 -7.82 -19.94 19.01
CA VAL A 2 -8.28 -18.62 19.47
C VAL A 2 -8.71 -18.78 20.93
N THR A 3 -8.20 -17.96 21.83
CA THR A 3 -8.65 -17.93 23.23
C THR A 3 -10.16 -17.68 23.27
N LYS A 4 -10.90 -18.57 23.96
CA LYS A 4 -12.36 -18.53 24.09
C LYS A 4 -12.79 -17.12 24.54
N GLY A 5 -13.32 -16.31 23.64
CA GLY A 5 -13.92 -15.00 23.96
C GLY A 5 -13.63 -13.85 23.00
N LEU A 6 -12.55 -13.89 22.20
CA LEU A 6 -12.27 -12.80 21.26
C LEU A 6 -13.01 -13.01 19.92
N SER A 7 -13.80 -12.02 19.49
CA SER A 7 -14.42 -12.05 18.16
C SER A 7 -13.33 -12.07 17.08
N ARG A 8 -13.42 -13.00 16.13
CA ARG A 8 -12.44 -13.20 15.05
C ARG A 8 -12.17 -11.93 14.24
N ARG A 9 -13.19 -11.09 14.05
CA ARG A 9 -13.07 -9.77 13.42
C ARG A 9 -12.11 -8.83 14.16
N LYS A 10 -12.15 -8.79 15.49
CA LYS A 10 -11.23 -7.97 16.31
C LYS A 10 -9.79 -8.44 16.19
N VAL A 11 -9.57 -9.76 16.09
CA VAL A 11 -8.22 -10.32 15.88
C VAL A 11 -7.66 -9.87 14.53
N PHE A 12 -8.44 -9.99 13.46
CA PHE A 12 -8.02 -9.55 12.13
C PHE A 12 -7.80 -8.03 12.07
N LEU A 13 -8.71 -7.25 12.67
CA LEU A 13 -8.60 -5.79 12.71
C LEU A 13 -7.35 -5.34 13.49
N SER A 14 -7.05 -5.99 14.62
CA SER A 14 -5.82 -5.74 15.38
C SER A 14 -4.58 -6.04 14.53
N LYS A 15 -4.55 -7.18 13.81
CA LYS A 15 -3.46 -7.51 12.89
C LYS A 15 -3.29 -6.44 11.80
N MET A 16 -4.39 -5.98 11.21
CA MET A 16 -4.38 -4.93 10.18
C MET A 16 -3.83 -3.61 10.72
N ILE A 17 -4.29 -3.17 11.90
CA ILE A 17 -3.82 -1.94 12.54
C ILE A 17 -2.33 -2.04 12.85
N THR A 18 -1.87 -3.16 13.40
CA THR A 18 -0.44 -3.36 13.69
C THR A 18 0.41 -3.26 12.43
N VAL A 19 0.03 -3.96 11.35
CA VAL A 19 0.80 -3.96 10.10
C VAL A 19 0.82 -2.57 9.45
N LEU A 20 -0.33 -1.90 9.34
CA LEU A 20 -0.41 -0.57 8.74
C LEU A 20 0.25 0.52 9.60
N GLY A 21 0.14 0.40 10.92
CA GLY A 21 0.83 1.28 11.86
C GLY A 21 2.34 1.14 11.75
N SER A 22 2.86 -0.09 11.77
CA SER A 22 4.30 -0.35 11.58
C SER A 22 4.80 0.19 10.24
N TRP A 23 4.08 -0.03 9.14
CA TRP A 23 4.42 0.54 7.83
C TRP A 23 4.52 2.06 7.88
N THR A 24 3.52 2.72 8.47
CA THR A 24 3.47 4.19 8.52
C THR A 24 4.62 4.76 9.34
N VAL A 25 4.93 4.16 10.50
CA VAL A 25 6.05 4.60 11.35
C VAL A 25 7.38 4.37 10.65
N MET A 26 7.61 3.19 10.09
CA MET A 26 8.87 2.87 9.40
C MET A 26 9.07 3.73 8.15
N PHE A 27 8.01 3.97 7.39
CA PHE A 27 8.05 4.84 6.21
C PHE A 27 8.33 6.29 6.60
N ALA A 28 7.69 6.80 7.66
CA ALA A 28 7.93 8.15 8.16
C ALA A 28 9.38 8.33 8.65
N LEU A 29 9.94 7.32 9.33
CA LEU A 29 11.35 7.33 9.74
C LEU A 29 12.28 7.31 8.53
N TYR A 30 12.05 6.42 7.56
CA TYR A 30 12.80 6.37 6.31
C TYR A 30 12.81 7.73 5.60
N PHE A 31 11.63 8.28 5.34
CA PHE A 31 11.47 9.56 4.66
C PHE A 31 12.11 10.70 5.46
N GLY A 32 11.90 10.73 6.78
CA GLY A 32 12.46 11.76 7.66
C GLY A 32 13.99 11.75 7.69
N VAL A 33 14.62 10.57 7.75
CA VAL A 33 16.09 10.45 7.71
C VAL A 33 16.62 10.88 6.34
N THR A 34 16.01 10.42 5.24
CA THR A 34 16.45 10.79 3.88
C THR A 34 16.25 12.29 3.61
N TYR A 35 15.12 12.85 4.02
CA TYR A 35 14.84 14.28 3.88
C TYR A 35 15.76 15.12 4.75
N GLY A 36 15.94 14.75 6.03
CA GLY A 36 16.83 15.45 6.95
C GLY A 36 18.29 15.42 6.49
N TYR A 37 18.76 14.27 5.98
CA TYR A 37 20.07 14.16 5.35
C TYR A 37 20.20 15.10 4.15
N THR A 38 19.20 15.12 3.27
CA THR A 38 19.21 15.98 2.08
C THR A 38 19.24 17.46 2.46
N ALA A 39 18.39 17.88 3.40
CA ALA A 39 18.34 19.26 3.89
C ALA A 39 19.65 19.70 4.56
N TYR A 40 20.30 18.79 5.30
CA TYR A 40 21.57 19.07 5.98
C TYR A 40 22.73 19.29 4.99
N PHE A 41 22.85 18.44 3.97
CA PHE A 41 23.98 18.49 3.02
C PHE A 41 23.76 19.48 1.87
N TRP A 42 22.53 19.67 1.43
CA TRP A 42 22.22 20.38 0.18
C TRP A 42 21.42 21.68 0.39
N GLY A 43 21.03 22.03 1.62
CA GLY A 43 20.19 23.21 1.89
C GLY A 43 18.75 23.05 1.38
N GLU A 44 17.90 24.08 1.55
CA GLU A 44 16.52 24.09 1.03
C GLU A 44 16.44 24.27 -0.51
N ASP A 45 17.25 23.54 -1.29
CA ASP A 45 16.94 23.38 -2.71
C ASP A 45 15.66 22.54 -2.79
N LYS A 46 14.53 23.25 -2.81
CA LYS A 46 13.17 22.69 -2.77
C LYS A 46 12.93 21.90 -4.04
N VAL A 47 13.23 20.62 -3.99
CA VAL A 47 12.69 19.68 -4.96
C VAL A 47 11.17 19.68 -4.77
N GLU A 48 10.49 20.36 -5.68
CA GLU A 48 9.03 20.51 -5.65
C GLU A 48 8.37 19.13 -5.65
N GLY A 49 7.18 19.00 -5.07
CA GLY A 49 6.43 17.73 -5.12
C GLY A 49 7.01 16.54 -4.34
N ILE A 50 8.12 16.67 -3.59
CA ILE A 50 8.70 15.55 -2.81
C ILE A 50 7.68 14.94 -1.84
N PHE A 51 6.90 15.78 -1.15
CA PHE A 51 5.88 15.32 -0.21
C PHE A 51 4.76 14.55 -0.92
N PHE A 52 4.43 14.93 -2.15
CA PHE A 52 3.47 14.20 -2.97
C PHE A 52 4.03 12.83 -3.39
N GLY A 53 5.28 12.78 -3.83
CA GLY A 53 5.97 11.53 -4.12
C GLY A 53 5.99 10.59 -2.91
N ALA A 54 6.35 11.11 -1.74
CA ALA A 54 6.33 10.36 -0.49
C ALA A 54 4.94 9.83 -0.15
N PHE A 55 3.89 10.65 -0.26
CA PHE A 55 2.51 10.23 -0.04
C PHE A 55 2.07 9.13 -1.03
N ALA A 56 2.39 9.29 -2.32
CA ALA A 56 2.05 8.31 -3.34
C ALA A 56 2.68 6.94 -3.05
N TYR A 57 3.96 6.92 -2.66
CA TYR A 57 4.67 5.71 -2.26
C TYR A 57 4.12 5.10 -0.97
N TRP A 58 3.79 5.93 0.03
CA TRP A 58 3.16 5.45 1.25
C TRP A 58 1.81 4.77 0.97
N LEU A 59 0.95 5.40 0.15
CA LEU A 59 -0.36 4.88 -0.22
C LEU A 59 -0.25 3.57 -1.02
N LEU A 60 0.72 3.48 -1.93
CA LEU A 60 1.01 2.23 -2.64
C LEU A 60 1.38 1.10 -1.67
N GLY A 61 2.23 1.38 -0.67
CA GLY A 61 2.58 0.39 0.34
C GLY A 61 1.39 -0.08 1.17
N VAL A 62 0.51 0.85 1.57
CA VAL A 62 -0.76 0.53 2.26
C VAL A 62 -1.64 -0.39 1.41
N PHE A 63 -1.76 -0.09 0.12
CA PHE A 63 -2.48 -0.93 -0.83
C PHE A 63 -1.90 -2.36 -0.90
N VAL A 64 -0.57 -2.50 -1.03
CA VAL A 64 0.09 -3.82 -1.10
C VAL A 64 -0.10 -4.61 0.19
N LEU A 65 0.01 -3.95 1.35
CA LEU A 65 -0.16 -4.61 2.65
C LEU A 65 -1.59 -5.07 2.89
N THR A 66 -2.60 -4.30 2.45
CA THR A 66 -4.00 -4.73 2.56
C THR A 66 -4.32 -5.89 1.60
N ALA A 67 -3.74 -5.91 0.40
CA ALA A 67 -3.80 -7.08 -0.48
C ALA A 67 -3.14 -8.32 0.16
N LEU A 68 -2.01 -8.14 0.86
CA LEU A 68 -1.34 -9.21 1.62
C LEU A 68 -2.20 -9.75 2.75
N LEU A 69 -2.86 -8.87 3.51
CA LEU A 69 -3.76 -9.26 4.58
C LEU A 69 -4.99 -10.00 4.05
N MET A 70 -5.53 -9.59 2.89
CA MET A 70 -6.60 -10.32 2.21
C MET A 70 -6.15 -11.71 1.78
N CYS A 71 -4.98 -11.84 1.16
CA CYS A 71 -4.39 -13.15 0.81
C CYS A 71 -4.16 -14.00 2.07
N SER A 72 -3.72 -13.39 3.17
CA SER A 72 -3.57 -14.07 4.47
C SER A 72 -4.88 -14.55 5.08
N ALA A 73 -6.01 -13.91 4.79
CA ALA A 73 -7.32 -14.41 5.21
C ALA A 73 -7.72 -15.65 4.40
N ALA A 74 -7.42 -15.67 3.09
CA ALA A 74 -7.73 -16.78 2.20
C ALA A 74 -6.81 -18.00 2.40
N ALA A 75 -5.51 -17.78 2.55
CA ALA A 75 -4.48 -18.82 2.55
C ALA A 75 -4.30 -19.54 3.90
N ASN A 76 -3.83 -20.79 3.87
CA ASN A 76 -3.62 -21.62 5.06
C ASN A 76 -2.16 -21.71 5.51
N SER A 77 -1.22 -21.22 4.69
CA SER A 77 0.21 -21.18 5.01
C SER A 77 0.86 -19.88 4.56
N GLY A 78 1.98 -19.51 5.20
CA GLY A 78 2.73 -18.30 4.84
C GLY A 78 3.24 -18.30 3.39
N GLY A 79 3.65 -19.46 2.87
CA GLY A 79 4.08 -19.59 1.46
C GLY A 79 2.95 -19.29 0.47
N GLN A 80 1.74 -19.75 0.75
CA GLN A 80 0.56 -19.43 -0.07
C GLN A 80 0.21 -17.93 -0.04
N VAL A 81 0.43 -17.26 1.09
CA VAL A 81 0.22 -15.80 1.18
C VAL A 81 1.19 -15.06 0.26
N LEU A 82 2.48 -15.37 0.34
CA LEU A 82 3.51 -14.73 -0.47
C LEU A 82 3.30 -14.98 -1.96
N MET A 83 2.95 -16.21 -2.32
CA MET A 83 2.64 -16.57 -3.70
C MET A 83 1.38 -15.82 -4.20
N GLY A 84 0.33 -15.75 -3.38
CA GLY A 84 -0.89 -15.01 -3.71
C GLY A 84 -0.63 -13.53 -3.94
N THR A 85 0.13 -12.89 -3.05
CA THR A 85 0.52 -11.48 -3.21
C THR A 85 1.42 -11.25 -4.41
N GLY A 86 2.35 -12.17 -4.66
CA GLY A 86 3.25 -12.11 -5.82
C GLY A 86 2.47 -12.19 -7.13
N ILE A 87 1.48 -13.08 -7.22
CA ILE A 87 0.59 -13.18 -8.39
C ILE A 87 -0.22 -11.90 -8.57
N VAL A 88 -0.82 -11.35 -7.51
CA VAL A 88 -1.56 -10.08 -7.60
C VAL A 88 -0.67 -8.96 -8.12
N PHE A 89 0.57 -8.87 -7.61
CA PHE A 89 1.52 -7.87 -8.07
C PHE A 89 1.94 -8.09 -9.53
N LEU A 90 2.23 -9.32 -9.94
CA LEU A 90 2.57 -9.66 -11.32
C LEU A 90 1.43 -9.32 -12.29
N VAL A 91 0.20 -9.67 -11.95
CA VAL A 91 -0.98 -9.30 -12.76
C VAL A 91 -1.08 -7.79 -12.90
N MET A 92 -0.97 -7.05 -11.80
CA MET A 92 -0.97 -5.59 -11.86
C MET A 92 0.16 -5.03 -12.70
N PHE A 93 1.36 -5.62 -12.61
CA PHE A 93 2.52 -5.24 -13.40
C PHE A 93 2.28 -5.42 -14.90
N PHE A 94 1.71 -6.55 -15.32
CA PHE A 94 1.34 -6.76 -16.72
C PHE A 94 0.24 -5.80 -17.18
N LEU A 95 -0.79 -5.56 -16.35
CA LEU A 95 -1.83 -4.58 -16.66
C LEU A 95 -1.27 -3.16 -16.79
N ASN A 96 -0.14 -2.87 -16.14
CA ASN A 96 0.55 -1.60 -16.27
C ASN A 96 1.13 -1.39 -17.68
N TYR A 97 1.30 -2.40 -18.53
CA TYR A 97 1.71 -2.17 -19.92
C TYR A 97 0.58 -1.65 -20.81
N ILE A 98 -0.67 -1.69 -20.36
CA ILE A 98 -1.83 -1.24 -21.13
C ILE A 98 -2.07 0.26 -20.83
N PRO A 99 -1.88 1.18 -21.78
CA PRO A 99 -1.88 2.64 -21.52
C PRO A 99 -3.21 3.16 -20.94
N LYS A 100 -4.33 2.53 -21.29
CA LYS A 100 -5.66 2.89 -20.77
C LYS A 100 -5.83 2.50 -19.30
N LEU A 101 -5.20 1.40 -18.86
CA LEU A 101 -5.30 0.88 -17.49
C LEU A 101 -4.25 1.50 -16.56
N GLN A 102 -3.12 1.93 -17.10
CA GLN A 102 -2.07 2.64 -16.34
C GLN A 102 -2.63 3.76 -15.48
N LYS A 103 -3.59 4.54 -15.98
CA LYS A 103 -4.18 5.69 -15.27
C LYS A 103 -4.87 5.32 -13.95
N PHE A 104 -5.41 4.11 -13.85
CA PHE A 104 -6.19 3.65 -12.70
C PHE A 104 -5.39 2.74 -11.77
N LEU A 105 -4.31 2.13 -12.26
CA LEU A 105 -3.56 1.16 -11.49
C LEU A 105 -2.82 1.82 -10.32
N PRO A 106 -2.85 1.22 -9.11
CA PRO A 106 -2.07 1.70 -7.97
C PRO A 106 -0.57 1.81 -8.30
N LEU A 107 -0.06 0.95 -9.17
CA LEU A 107 1.33 0.99 -9.66
C LEU A 107 1.75 2.32 -10.29
N ARG A 108 0.80 3.13 -10.80
CA ARG A 108 1.11 4.48 -11.29
C ARG A 108 1.70 5.37 -10.19
N LEU A 109 1.36 5.12 -8.92
CA LEU A 109 1.90 5.85 -7.77
C LEU A 109 3.41 5.68 -7.60
N MET A 110 4.02 4.63 -8.18
CA MET A 110 5.50 4.49 -8.23
C MET A 110 6.17 5.63 -9.00
N ASN A 111 5.45 6.23 -9.95
CA ASN A 111 5.94 7.38 -10.71
C ASN A 111 5.72 8.71 -9.96
N GLY A 112 5.26 8.70 -8.70
CA GLY A 112 5.02 9.91 -7.92
C GLY A 112 6.25 10.81 -7.75
N LEU A 113 7.46 10.24 -7.77
CA LEU A 113 8.71 11.01 -7.77
C LEU A 113 8.99 11.75 -9.08
N GLN A 114 8.32 11.42 -10.19
CA GLN A 114 8.43 12.18 -11.44
C GLN A 114 7.69 13.52 -11.39
N VAL A 115 6.81 13.71 -10.39
CA VAL A 115 6.27 15.04 -10.05
C VAL A 115 7.40 15.94 -9.57
N SER A 116 8.38 15.38 -8.86
CA SER A 116 9.54 16.12 -8.38
C SER A 116 10.57 16.50 -9.43
N THR A 117 10.52 15.87 -10.59
CA THR A 117 11.35 16.23 -11.76
C THR A 117 10.62 17.15 -12.74
N GLY A 118 9.40 17.63 -12.40
CA GLY A 118 8.57 18.47 -13.26
C GLY A 118 7.96 17.75 -14.48
N ALA A 119 8.06 16.42 -14.56
CA ALA A 119 7.63 15.65 -15.73
C ALA A 119 6.12 15.33 -15.71
N LEU A 120 5.48 15.36 -14.54
CA LEU A 120 4.05 15.03 -14.37
C LEU A 120 3.39 15.96 -13.35
N GLN A 121 2.12 16.32 -13.56
CA GLN A 121 1.35 17.14 -12.62
C GLN A 121 0.66 16.27 -11.56
N THR A 122 0.43 16.84 -10.37
CA THR A 122 -0.24 16.16 -9.25
C THR A 122 -1.67 15.71 -9.60
N GLY A 123 -2.36 16.43 -10.51
CA GLY A 123 -3.70 16.08 -11.00
C GLY A 123 -3.76 14.79 -11.83
N ASP A 124 -2.65 14.35 -12.43
CA ASP A 124 -2.61 13.14 -13.27
C ASP A 124 -2.62 11.83 -12.46
N PHE A 125 -2.59 11.94 -11.13
CA PHE A 125 -2.56 10.82 -10.20
C PHE A 125 -3.85 10.66 -9.40
N THR A 126 -4.81 11.60 -9.50
CA THR A 126 -6.06 11.57 -8.71
C THR A 126 -6.83 10.27 -8.92
N ALA A 127 -6.90 9.76 -10.16
CA ALA A 127 -7.55 8.49 -10.47
C ALA A 127 -6.86 7.29 -9.79
N ALA A 128 -5.53 7.25 -9.76
CA ALA A 128 -4.76 6.20 -9.11
C ALA A 128 -4.86 6.27 -7.57
N ILE A 129 -4.90 7.48 -7.00
CA ILE A 129 -5.09 7.70 -5.55
C ILE A 129 -6.47 7.19 -5.13
N ILE A 130 -7.53 7.58 -5.84
CA ILE A 130 -8.89 7.13 -5.55
C ILE A 130 -8.97 5.61 -5.65
N PHE A 131 -8.44 5.03 -6.73
CA PHE A 131 -8.49 3.59 -6.92
C PHE A 131 -7.69 2.83 -5.85
N ALA A 132 -6.49 3.30 -5.49
CA ALA A 132 -5.69 2.71 -4.42
C ALA A 132 -6.39 2.82 -3.05
N GLY A 133 -7.00 3.96 -2.75
CA GLY A 133 -7.78 4.16 -1.52
C GLY A 133 -9.00 3.24 -1.45
N VAL A 134 -9.81 3.20 -2.51
CA VAL A 134 -10.99 2.34 -2.59
C VAL A 134 -10.62 0.86 -2.49
N SER A 135 -9.61 0.42 -3.25
CA SER A 135 -9.17 -0.99 -3.23
C SER A 135 -8.60 -1.40 -1.87
N THR A 136 -7.89 -0.50 -1.17
CA THR A 136 -7.42 -0.74 0.21
C THR A 136 -8.60 -0.99 1.15
N VAL A 137 -9.65 -0.18 1.09
CA VAL A 137 -10.85 -0.35 1.92
C VAL A 137 -11.57 -1.65 1.57
N VAL A 138 -11.75 -1.93 0.27
CA VAL A 138 -12.41 -3.15 -0.21
C VAL A 138 -11.65 -4.39 0.23
N PHE A 139 -10.32 -4.42 0.11
CA PHE A 139 -9.49 -5.54 0.55
C PHE A 139 -9.49 -5.71 2.08
N GLY A 140 -9.51 -4.60 2.83
CA GLY A 140 -9.68 -4.63 4.28
C GLY A 140 -11.02 -5.28 4.69
N ILE A 141 -12.12 -4.86 4.08
CA ILE A 141 -13.46 -5.43 4.34
C ILE A 141 -13.51 -6.89 3.91
N ALA A 142 -13.09 -7.21 2.69
CA ALA A 142 -13.06 -8.59 2.18
C ALA A 142 -12.22 -9.50 3.09
N GLY A 143 -11.04 -9.05 3.53
CA GLY A 143 -10.21 -9.77 4.48
C GLY A 143 -10.92 -10.06 5.80
N THR A 144 -11.62 -9.07 6.38
CA THR A 144 -12.40 -9.30 7.62
C THR A 144 -13.51 -10.32 7.44
N LEU A 145 -14.23 -10.29 6.32
CA LEU A 145 -15.33 -11.21 6.03
C LEU A 145 -14.83 -12.64 5.77
N MET A 146 -13.74 -12.78 5.01
CA MET A 146 -13.13 -14.08 4.72
C MET A 146 -12.57 -14.73 5.99
N PHE A 147 -11.95 -13.94 6.87
CA PHE A 147 -11.42 -14.44 8.14
C PHE A 147 -12.52 -14.88 9.11
N ASP A 148 -13.68 -14.23 9.07
CA ASP A 148 -14.85 -14.61 9.89
C ASP A 148 -15.43 -15.97 9.47
N ARG A 149 -15.50 -16.21 8.14
CA ARG A 149 -16.01 -17.46 7.56
C ARG A 149 -15.06 -18.65 7.70
N LYS A 150 -13.78 -18.41 7.96
CA LYS A 150 -12.79 -19.48 8.08
C LYS A 150 -12.96 -20.22 9.41
N MET A 151 -13.46 -21.46 9.36
CA MET A 151 -13.41 -22.37 10.51
C MET A 151 -11.96 -22.87 10.66
N LEU A 152 -11.25 -22.32 11.64
CA LEU A 152 -10.04 -22.89 12.23
C LEU A 152 -10.41 -23.79 13.41
#